data_AF-A0A368ZHN5-F1
#
_entry.id   AF-A0A368ZHN5-F1
#
_cell.length_a   1.000
_cell.length_b   1.000
_cell.length_c   1.000
_cell.angle_alpha   90.00
_cell.angle_beta   90.00
_cell.angle_gamma   90.00
#
_symmetry.space_group_name_H-M   'P 1'
#
loop_
_entity.id
_entity.type
_entity.pdbx_description
1 polymer ?
#
loop_
_entity_poly.entity_id
_entity_poly.type
_entity_poly.pdbx_seq_one_letter_code
_entity_poly.pdbx_strand_id
1 'polypeptide(L)'
;MNEFKTIKTEYLRASITIETVLVSNKNLSDIFFIYNYEGTSFRVFKTHLELVNFFLNKHKSMYHFDTVEEVDDFLSEFKLVA
;
A
#
# COMPACT_ATOMS: atom_id res chain seq x y z
N MET A 1 -17.14 0.75 5.30
CA MET A 1 -15.99 1.30 4.59
C MET A 1 -14.84 1.32 5.56
N ASN A 2 -13.66 0.91 5.12
CA ASN A 2 -12.48 0.98 5.97
C ASN A 2 -12.04 2.45 6.12
N GLU A 3 -11.49 2.78 7.28
CA GLU A 3 -10.78 4.03 7.52
C GLU A 3 -9.28 3.74 7.40
N PHE A 4 -8.55 4.61 6.70
CA PHE A 4 -7.12 4.43 6.51
C PHE A 4 -6.33 5.70 6.80
N LYS A 5 -5.15 5.50 7.39
CA LYS A 5 -4.26 6.57 7.82
C LYS A 5 -2.82 6.20 7.52
N THR A 6 -2.11 7.08 6.82
CA THR A 6 -0.67 6.98 6.64
C THR A 6 0.05 7.22 7.97
N ILE A 7 0.74 6.20 8.48
CA ILE A 7 1.52 6.26 9.71
C ILE A 7 2.93 6.77 9.42
N LYS A 8 3.49 6.38 8.27
CA LYS A 8 4.87 6.69 7.90
C LYS A 8 4.96 6.88 6.39
N THR A 9 5.76 7.86 5.97
CA THR A 9 6.13 8.08 4.58
C THR A 9 7.64 8.11 4.49
N GLU A 10 8.21 7.21 3.69
CA GLU A 10 9.64 7.12 3.42
C GLU A 10 9.92 7.56 1.99
N TYR A 11 10.75 8.57 1.83
CA TYR A 11 11.17 9.05 0.52
C TYR A 11 12.40 8.26 0.07
N LEU A 12 12.24 7.42 -0.95
CA LEU A 12 13.37 6.81 -1.65
C LEU A 12 14.07 7.84 -2.55
N ARG A 13 13.25 8.72 -3.16
CA ARG A 13 13.63 9.92 -3.91
C ARG A 13 12.56 10.99 -3.73
N ALA A 14 12.80 12.20 -4.22
CA ALA A 14 11.84 13.31 -4.11
C ALA A 14 10.43 12.95 -4.63
N SER A 15 10.34 12.14 -5.69
CA SER A 15 9.09 11.71 -6.34
C SER A 15 8.78 10.22 -6.15
N ILE A 16 9.50 9.49 -5.28
CA ILE A 16 9.28 8.06 -5.06
C ILE A 16 9.17 7.80 -3.57
N THR A 17 8.02 7.30 -3.12
CA THR A 17 7.74 7.05 -1.70
C THR A 17 7.33 5.61 -1.42
N ILE A 18 7.57 5.19 -0.18
CA ILE A 18 6.93 4.03 0.44
C ILE A 18 6.12 4.55 1.61
N GLU A 19 4.82 4.33 1.58
CA GLU A 19 3.89 4.71 2.64
C GLU A 19 3.47 3.48 3.42
N THR A 20 3.50 3.59 4.76
CA THR A 20 2.92 2.60 5.66
C THR A 20 1.55 3.10 6.07
N VAL A 21 0.51 2.38 5.68
CA VAL A 21 -0.89 2.77 5.87
C VAL A 21 -1.57 1.78 6.80
N LEU A 22 -2.13 2.28 7.90
CA LEU A 22 -3.03 1.52 8.75
C LEU A 22 -4.41 1.55 8.11
N VAL A 23 -4.98 0.39 7.83
CA VAL A 23 -6.36 0.23 7.37
C VAL A 23 -7.14 -0.42 8.50
N SER A 24 -8.25 0.18 8.90
CA SER A 24 -9.03 -0.28 10.04
C SER A 24 -10.53 -0.21 9.79
N ASN A 25 -11.27 -1.12 10.42
CA ASN A 25 -12.72 -1.16 10.37
C ASN A 25 -13.27 -1.79 11.65
N LYS A 26 -13.93 -0.97 12.46
CA LYS A 26 -14.46 -1.34 13.79
C LYS A 26 -13.37 -1.92 14.69
N ASN A 27 -13.27 -3.25 14.76
CA ASN A 27 -12.36 -3.99 15.65
C ASN A 27 -11.22 -4.68 14.88
N LEU A 28 -11.15 -4.52 13.56
CA LEU A 28 -10.12 -5.09 12.70
C LEU A 28 -9.18 -4.00 12.22
N SER A 29 -7.90 -4.31 12.14
CA SER A 29 -6.92 -3.44 11.50
C SER A 29 -5.80 -4.26 10.88
N ASP A 30 -5.28 -3.78 9.77
CA ASP A 30 -4.13 -4.35 9.10
C ASP A 30 -3.22 -3.24 8.54
N ILE A 31 -1.97 -3.59 8.24
CA ILE A 31 -0.96 -2.66 7.74
C ILE A 31 -0.67 -2.97 6.28
N PHE A 32 -0.74 -1.94 5.44
CA PHE A 32 -0.37 -2.00 4.05
C PHE A 32 0.86 -1.14 3.78
N PHE A 33 1.64 -1.56 2.79
CA PHE A 33 2.75 -0.78 2.25
C PHE A 33 2.40 -0.36 0.84
N ILE A 34 2.48 0.93 0.56
CA ILE A 34 2.16 1.50 -0.74
C ILE A 34 3.43 2.10 -1.30
N TYR A 35 3.92 1.51 -2.38
CA TYR A 35 4.99 2.10 -3.18
C TYR A 35 4.37 3.03 -4.22
N ASN A 36 4.73 4.30 -4.20
CA ASN A 36 4.32 5.30 -5.16
C ASN A 36 5.52 5.68 -6.03
N TYR A 37 5.42 5.41 -7.33
CA TYR A 37 6.37 5.86 -8.33
C TYR A 37 5.81 7.08 -9.07
N GLU A 38 6.37 8.25 -8.73
CA GLU A 38 6.12 9.51 -9.42
C GLU A 38 4.65 9.95 -9.49
N GLY A 39 3.80 9.45 -8.59
CA GLY A 39 2.37 9.75 -8.55
C GLY A 39 1.55 9.09 -9.66
N THR A 40 2.13 8.15 -10.42
CA THR A 40 1.52 7.55 -11.62
C THR A 40 1.53 6.03 -11.63
N SER A 41 2.24 5.40 -10.70
CA SER A 41 2.24 3.95 -10.55
C SER A 41 2.33 3.58 -9.09
N PHE A 42 1.30 2.91 -8.61
CA PHE A 42 1.15 2.50 -7.23
C PHE A 42 1.20 0.99 -7.13
N ARG A 43 1.93 0.48 -6.13
CA ARG A 43 1.95 -0.94 -5.80
C ARG A 43 1.63 -1.12 -4.34
N VAL A 44 0.65 -1.96 -4.06
CA VAL A 44 0.18 -2.23 -2.70
C VAL A 44 0.64 -3.61 -2.26
N PHE A 45 1.20 -3.68 -1.06
CA PHE A 45 1.73 -4.89 -0.43
C PHE A 45 1.12 -5.08 0.95
N LYS A 46 0.82 -6.32 1.32
CA LYS A 46 0.23 -6.68 2.62
C LYS A 46 1.29 -6.97 3.67
N THR A 47 2.50 -7.33 3.23
CA THR A 47 3.59 -7.66 4.15
C THR A 47 4.88 -6.96 3.74
N HIS A 48 5.73 -6.73 4.73
CA HIS A 48 7.07 -6.19 4.49
C HIS A 48 7.90 -7.11 3.60
N LEU A 49 7.68 -8.43 3.68
CA LEU A 49 8.37 -9.42 2.84
C LEU A 49 8.01 -9.28 1.35
N GLU A 50 6.73 -9.04 1.03
CA GLU A 50 6.29 -8.78 -0.35
C GLU A 50 6.96 -7.52 -0.94
N LEU A 51 7.02 -6.45 -0.15
CA LEU A 51 7.71 -5.21 -0.51
C LEU A 51 9.20 -5.46 -0.81
N VAL A 52 9.91 -6.17 0.06
CA VAL A 52 11.32 -6.50 -0.15
C VAL A 52 11.50 -7.38 -1.39
N ASN A 53 10.65 -8.38 -1.58
CA ASN A 53 10.71 -9.28 -2.75
C ASN A 53 10.47 -8.55 -4.07
N PHE A 54 9.62 -7.52 -4.07
CA PHE A 54 9.42 -6.65 -5.22
C PHE A 54 10.73 -5.94 -5.62
N PHE A 55 11.44 -5.34 -4.67
CA PHE A 55 12.73 -4.69 -4.96
C PHE A 55 13.84 -5.67 -5.38
N LEU A 56 13.76 -6.92 -4.94
CA LEU A 56 14.72 -7.97 -5.32
C LEU A 56 14.36 -8.64 -6.67
N ASN A 57 13.34 -8.18 -7.39
CA ASN A 57 12.80 -8.80 -8.61
C ASN A 57 12.43 -10.29 -8.43
N LYS A 58 12.09 -10.70 -7.21
CA LYS A 58 11.74 -12.10 -6.89
C LYS A 58 10.24 -12.37 -6.98
N HIS A 59 9.42 -11.34 -7.16
CA HIS A 59 7.96 -11.46 -7.17
C HIS A 59 7.30 -10.32 -7.97
N LYS A 60 6.18 -10.61 -8.65
CA LYS A 60 5.28 -9.57 -9.20
C LYS A 60 4.47 -8.97 -8.04
N SER A 61 4.35 -7.65 -7.94
CA SER A 61 3.42 -7.07 -6.95
C SER A 61 2.02 -7.63 -7.17
N MET A 62 1.30 -7.96 -6.09
CA MET A 62 -0.04 -8.53 -6.20
C MET A 62 -1.06 -7.51 -6.72
N TYR A 63 -0.86 -6.24 -6.38
CA TYR A 63 -1.76 -5.16 -6.75
C TYR A 63 -0.95 -4.02 -7.35
N HIS A 64 -1.40 -3.53 -8.50
CA HIS A 64 -0.83 -2.39 -9.23
C HIS A 64 -1.99 -1.51 -9.66
N PHE A 65 -1.83 -0.20 -9.46
CA PHE A 65 -2.80 0.83 -9.81
C PHE A 65 -2.08 2.01 -10.45
N ASP A 66 -2.78 2.78 -11.26
CA ASP A 66 -2.22 3.93 -11.97
C ASP A 66 -2.66 5.26 -11.33
N THR A 67 -3.70 5.25 -10.50
CA THR A 67 -4.16 6.45 -9.76
C THR A 67 -4.29 6.24 -8.26
N VAL A 68 -4.31 7.36 -7.52
CA VAL A 68 -4.50 7.34 -6.05
C VAL A 68 -5.92 6.90 -5.71
N GLU A 69 -6.91 7.31 -6.51
CA GLU A 69 -8.31 6.97 -6.31
C GLU A 69 -8.54 5.46 -6.39
N GLU A 70 -7.87 4.76 -7.32
CA GLU A 70 -7.93 3.30 -7.42
C GLU A 70 -7.36 2.60 -6.17
N VAL A 71 -6.32 3.19 -5.57
CA VAL A 71 -5.73 2.69 -4.32
C VAL A 71 -6.70 2.91 -3.17
N ASP A 72 -7.27 4.11 -3.06
CA ASP A 72 -8.25 4.45 -2.03
C ASP A 72 -9.48 3.55 -2.10
N ASP A 73 -10.03 3.34 -3.30
CA ASP A 73 -11.15 2.43 -3.55
C ASP A 73 -10.80 1.01 -3.09
N PHE A 74 -9.63 0.50 -3.50
CA PHE A 74 -9.14 -0.81 -3.09
C PHE A 74 -9.05 -0.96 -1.57
N LEU A 75 -8.44 0.01 -0.86
CA LEU A 75 -8.27 -0.05 0.59
C LEU A 75 -9.61 0.08 1.32
N SER A 76 -10.55 0.87 0.77
CA SER A 76 -11.86 1.11 1.36
C SER A 76 -12.76 -0.14 1.39
N GLU A 77 -12.62 -1.00 0.37
CA GLU A 77 -13.40 -2.23 0.17
C GLU A 77 -12.66 -3.50 0.61
N PHE A 78 -11.35 -3.41 0.88
CA PHE A 78 -10.53 -4.56 1.21
C PHE A 78 -11.09 -5.32 2.43
N LYS A 79 -11.27 -6.64 2.29
CA LYS A 79 -11.77 -7.48 3.37
C LYS A 79 -10.66 -7.77 4.39
N LEU A 80 -10.70 -7.04 5.51
CA LEU A 80 -9.85 -7.32 6.67
C LEU A 80 -10.21 -8.68 7.28
N VAL A 81 -9.19 -9.42 7.72
CA VAL A 81 -9.33 -10.73 8.37
C VAL A 81 -8.65 -10.65 9.74
N ALA A 82 -9.28 -11.24 10.76
CA ALA A 82 -8.78 -11.31 12.13
C ALA A 82 -7.70 -12.38 12.30
#